data_AF-A0A238L6I9-F1
#
_entry.id   AF-A0A238L6I9-F1
#
_cell.length_a   1.000
_cell.length_b   1.000
_cell.length_c   1.000
_cell.angle_alpha   90.00
_cell.angle_beta   90.00
_cell.angle_gamma   90.00
#
_symmetry.space_group_name_H-M   'P 1'
#
loop_
_entity.id
_entity.type
_entity.pdbx_description
1 polymer ?
#
loop_
_entity_poly.entity_id
_entity_poly.type
_entity_poly.pdbx_seq_one_letter_code
_entity_poly.pdbx_strand_id
1 'polypeptide(L)'
;MFTLGTAAKHVGKSKPTISKAIKDGRLSATKVNGVYQIEPSELLRVFPTKPVQETTPAPTVTTDILQVKVDMLEAQLLREQETVGDLRSRLDRAEERMLQLTHREPAETPKMGWWGRLRGL
;
A
#
# COMPACT_ATOMS: atom_id res chain seq x y z
N MET A 1 -4.70 11.54 30.49
CA MET A 1 -5.39 12.70 31.08
C MET A 1 -4.52 13.93 30.94
N PHE A 2 -5.10 15.08 30.63
CA PHE A 2 -4.37 16.33 30.57
C PHE A 2 -4.45 17.11 31.88
N THR A 3 -3.33 17.68 32.28
CA THR A 3 -3.30 18.72 33.30
C THR A 3 -3.74 20.05 32.71
N LEU A 4 -4.08 21.00 33.56
CA LEU A 4 -4.47 22.36 33.15
C LEU A 4 -3.42 23.02 32.24
N GLY A 5 -2.13 22.76 32.51
CA GLY A 5 -1.02 23.27 31.71
C GLY A 5 -0.86 22.57 30.36
N THR A 6 -1.00 21.25 30.31
CA THR A 6 -0.89 20.50 29.04
C THR A 6 -2.11 20.75 28.15
N ALA A 7 -3.30 20.85 28.73
CA ALA A 7 -4.52 21.21 28.01
C ALA A 7 -4.40 22.59 27.35
N ALA A 8 -3.97 23.60 28.12
CA ALA A 8 -3.72 24.95 27.64
C ALA A 8 -2.79 24.97 26.41
N LYS A 9 -1.67 24.23 26.47
CA LYS A 9 -0.73 24.10 25.35
C LYS A 9 -1.37 23.41 24.14
N HIS A 10 -2.09 22.32 24.37
CA HIS A 10 -2.68 21.50 23.30
C HIS A 10 -3.72 22.27 22.47
N VAL A 11 -4.54 23.12 23.11
CA VAL A 11 -5.58 23.90 22.41
C VAL A 11 -5.20 25.35 22.12
N GLY A 12 -3.98 25.77 22.46
CA GLY A 12 -3.51 27.15 22.28
C GLY A 12 -4.29 28.18 23.09
N LYS A 13 -4.83 27.79 24.26
CA LYS A 13 -5.56 28.70 25.17
C LYS A 13 -4.77 28.90 26.46
N SER A 14 -4.99 30.01 27.14
CA SER A 14 -4.33 30.28 28.41
C SER A 14 -4.89 29.39 29.54
N LYS A 15 -4.05 29.07 30.54
CA LYS A 15 -4.49 28.28 31.71
C LYS A 15 -5.71 28.87 32.42
N PRO A 16 -5.84 30.20 32.61
CA PRO A 16 -7.06 30.79 33.19
C PRO A 16 -8.32 30.52 32.37
N THR A 17 -8.23 30.49 31.04
CA THR A 17 -9.37 30.16 30.16
C THR A 17 -9.85 28.73 30.37
N ILE A 18 -8.92 27.77 30.45
CA ILE A 18 -9.25 26.36 30.74
C ILE A 18 -9.85 26.24 32.15
N SER A 19 -9.25 26.91 33.15
CA SER A 19 -9.72 26.91 34.53
C SER A 19 -11.13 27.52 34.66
N LYS A 20 -11.39 28.61 33.94
CA LYS A 20 -12.72 29.23 33.87
C LYS A 20 -13.74 28.30 33.24
N ALA A 21 -13.41 27.62 32.14
CA ALA A 21 -14.32 26.66 31.51
C ALA A 21 -14.69 25.48 32.43
N ILE A 22 -13.78 25.07 33.32
CA ILE A 22 -14.08 24.07 34.36
C ILE A 22 -15.02 24.66 35.42
N LYS A 23 -14.74 25.87 35.91
CA LYS A 23 -15.58 26.56 36.92
C LYS A 23 -17.00 26.86 36.41
N ASP A 24 -17.11 27.24 35.14
CA ASP A 24 -18.37 27.54 34.47
C ASP A 24 -19.13 26.26 34.08
N GLY A 25 -18.58 25.06 34.36
CA GLY A 25 -19.21 23.76 34.05
C GLY A 25 -19.19 23.37 32.58
N ARG A 26 -18.52 24.13 31.72
CA ARG A 26 -18.44 23.86 30.27
C ARG A 26 -17.51 22.69 29.95
N LEU A 27 -16.44 22.53 30.72
CA LEU A 27 -15.42 21.50 30.56
C LEU A 27 -15.38 20.59 31.79
N SER A 28 -15.55 19.28 31.58
CA SER A 28 -15.44 18.31 32.66
C SER A 28 -13.98 18.04 33.03
N ALA A 29 -13.69 18.06 34.33
CA ALA A 29 -12.36 17.75 34.87
C ALA A 29 -12.47 17.13 36.26
N THR A 30 -11.60 16.17 36.56
CA THR A 30 -11.53 15.51 37.87
C THR A 30 -10.29 15.99 38.62
N LYS A 31 -10.41 16.29 39.91
CA LYS A 31 -9.25 16.69 40.72
C LYS A 31 -8.67 15.48 41.44
N VAL A 32 -7.45 15.08 41.09
CA VAL A 32 -6.73 13.97 41.70
C VAL A 32 -5.42 14.51 42.28
N ASN A 33 -5.19 14.31 43.58
CA ASN A 33 -3.99 14.79 44.29
C ASN A 33 -3.71 16.28 44.07
N GLY A 34 -4.76 17.11 44.08
CA GLY A 34 -4.63 18.56 43.88
C GLY A 34 -4.53 19.01 42.42
N VAL A 35 -4.35 18.08 41.46
CA VAL A 35 -4.17 18.38 40.04
C VAL A 35 -5.44 18.06 39.26
N TYR A 36 -5.83 18.97 38.36
CA TYR A 36 -6.93 18.71 37.43
C TYR A 36 -6.51 17.70 36.36
N GLN A 37 -7.35 16.72 36.13
CA GLN A 37 -7.28 15.74 35.05
C GLN A 37 -8.46 15.97 34.11
N ILE A 38 -8.13 16.37 32.88
CA ILE A 38 -9.08 16.71 31.83
C ILE A 38 -8.98 15.62 30.76
N GLU A 39 -10.11 15.07 30.36
CA GLU A 39 -10.17 14.12 29.24
C GLU A 39 -9.86 14.84 27.92
N PRO A 40 -9.03 14.26 27.03
CA PRO A 40 -8.76 14.85 25.71
C PRO A 40 -10.03 15.07 24.86
N SER A 41 -10.99 14.14 24.93
CA SER A 41 -12.27 14.24 24.23
C SER A 41 -13.08 15.44 24.70
N GLU A 42 -13.19 15.62 26.02
CA GLU A 42 -13.84 16.77 26.64
C GLU A 42 -13.15 18.09 26.27
N LEU A 43 -11.82 18.10 26.26
CA LEU A 43 -11.03 19.27 25.89
C LEU A 43 -11.30 19.71 24.44
N LEU A 44 -11.28 18.77 23.50
CA LEU A 44 -11.51 19.05 22.07
C LEU A 44 -12.98 19.36 21.76
N ARG A 45 -13.93 18.83 22.54
CA ARG A 45 -15.36 19.17 22.45
C ARG A 45 -15.59 20.65 22.77
N VAL A 46 -14.98 21.15 23.84
CA VAL A 46 -15.19 22.52 24.33
C VAL A 46 -14.31 23.54 23.60
N PHE A 47 -13.08 23.15 23.32
CA PHE A 47 -12.10 23.95 22.60
C PHE A 47 -11.74 23.19 21.32
N PRO A 48 -12.60 23.23 20.30
CA PRO A 48 -12.23 22.70 18.99
C PRO A 48 -11.01 23.48 18.53
N THR A 49 -9.86 22.84 18.57
CA THR A 49 -8.75 23.28 17.75
C THR A 49 -9.30 23.21 16.34
N LYS A 50 -9.36 24.35 15.63
CA LYS A 50 -9.36 24.28 14.16
C LYS A 50 -8.28 23.25 13.82
N PRO A 51 -8.48 22.37 12.83
CA PRO A 51 -7.33 21.76 12.21
C PRO A 51 -6.48 22.93 11.74
N VAL A 52 -5.53 23.32 12.59
CA VAL A 52 -4.27 23.82 12.12
C VAL A 52 -3.89 22.66 11.24
N GLN A 53 -4.10 22.81 9.92
CA GLN A 53 -3.20 22.22 8.97
C GLN A 53 -1.86 22.39 9.65
N GLU A 54 -1.30 21.30 10.17
CA GLU A 54 -0.04 21.37 10.87
C GLU A 54 0.92 21.90 9.81
N THR A 55 1.08 23.21 9.77
CA THR A 55 2.25 23.89 9.26
C THR A 55 3.35 23.66 10.29
N THR A 56 3.52 22.43 10.76
CA THR A 56 4.83 21.85 10.60
C THR A 56 5.17 22.01 9.12
N PRO A 57 6.31 22.60 8.75
CA PRO A 57 6.95 22.15 7.53
C PRO A 57 7.29 20.67 7.74
N ALA A 58 6.30 19.79 7.67
CA ALA A 58 6.52 18.38 7.40
C ALA A 58 7.22 18.40 6.04
N PRO A 59 8.47 17.91 5.99
CA PRO A 59 9.41 18.38 5.00
C PRO A 59 8.87 17.99 3.63
N THR A 60 8.67 18.98 2.76
CA THR A 60 8.31 18.79 1.34
C THR A 60 9.17 17.68 0.73
N VAL A 61 10.45 17.61 1.14
CA VAL A 61 11.41 16.55 0.85
C VAL A 61 10.87 15.13 1.11
N THR A 62 10.16 14.86 2.21
CA THR A 62 9.62 13.51 2.47
C THR A 62 8.47 13.17 1.55
N THR A 63 7.59 14.12 1.24
CA THR A 63 6.49 13.94 0.30
C THR A 63 7.02 13.73 -1.12
N ASP A 64 8.02 14.52 -1.52
CA ASP A 64 8.69 14.40 -2.82
C ASP A 64 9.42 13.05 -2.94
N ILE A 65 10.13 12.61 -1.89
CA ILE A 65 10.78 11.29 -1.86
C ILE A 65 9.74 10.17 -1.95
N LEU A 66 8.60 10.31 -1.26
CA LEU A 66 7.51 9.34 -1.35
C LEU A 66 6.93 9.28 -2.75
N GLN A 67 6.74 10.43 -3.41
CA GLN A 67 6.24 10.51 -4.77
C GLN A 67 7.20 9.84 -5.76
N VAL A 68 8.50 10.14 -5.68
CA VAL A 68 9.54 9.49 -6.51
C VAL A 68 9.57 7.97 -6.29
N LYS A 69 9.38 7.50 -5.05
CA LYS A 69 9.30 6.07 -4.75
C LYS A 69 8.07 5.42 -5.38
N VAL A 70 6.92 6.10 -5.37
CA VAL A 70 5.70 5.62 -6.03
C VAL A 70 5.93 5.49 -7.53
N ASP A 71 6.43 6.55 -8.17
CA ASP A 71 6.69 6.56 -9.61
C ASP A 71 7.69 5.45 -10.02
N MET A 72 8.72 5.23 -9.20
CA MET A 72 9.69 4.15 -9.42
C MET A 72 9.06 2.76 -9.28
N LEU A 73 8.21 2.56 -8.28
CA LEU A 73 7.51 1.28 -8.07
C LEU A 73 6.51 0.99 -9.19
N GLU A 74 5.79 2.00 -9.67
CA GLU A 74 4.90 1.88 -10.82
C GLU A 74 5.67 1.51 -12.10
N ALA A 75 6.81 2.15 -12.34
CA ALA A 75 7.67 1.81 -13.48
C ALA A 75 8.26 0.39 -13.39
N GLN A 76 8.61 -0.07 -12.17
CA GLN A 76 9.03 -1.46 -11.96
C GLN A 76 7.88 -2.43 -12.21
N LEU A 77 6.69 -2.14 -11.69
CA LEU A 77 5.51 -2.98 -11.89
C LEU A 77 5.17 -3.13 -13.37
N LEU A 78 5.23 -2.04 -14.15
CA LEU A 78 4.99 -2.08 -15.59
C LEU A 78 5.99 -3.00 -16.30
N ARG A 79 7.28 -2.87 -16.00
CA ARG A 79 8.31 -3.76 -16.55
C ARG A 79 8.06 -5.23 -16.22
N GLU A 80 7.70 -5.53 -14.98
CA GLU A 80 7.37 -6.91 -14.58
C GLU A 80 6.12 -7.45 -15.27
N GLN A 81 5.12 -6.60 -15.51
CA GLN A 81 3.93 -6.99 -16.27
C GLN A 81 4.26 -7.28 -17.73
N GLU A 82 5.13 -6.47 -18.35
CA GLU A 82 5.63 -6.70 -19.71
C GLU A 82 6.44 -7.99 -19.82
N THR A 83 7.36 -8.25 -18.89
CA THR A 83 8.16 -9.49 -18.87
C THR A 83 7.27 -10.71 -18.70
N VAL A 84 6.31 -10.68 -17.78
CA VAL A 84 5.33 -11.75 -17.60
C VAL A 84 4.49 -11.95 -18.87
N GLY A 85 4.09 -10.87 -19.54
CA GLY A 85 3.37 -10.93 -20.82
C GLY A 85 4.18 -11.62 -21.93
N ASP A 86 5.47 -11.27 -22.09
CA ASP A 86 6.36 -11.92 -23.05
C ASP A 86 6.55 -13.40 -22.71
N LEU A 87 6.82 -13.72 -21.44
CA LEU A 87 7.02 -15.11 -21.00
C LEU A 87 5.78 -15.98 -21.25
N ARG A 88 4.57 -15.46 -20.97
CA ARG A 88 3.32 -16.14 -21.30
C ARG A 88 3.19 -16.38 -22.80
N SER A 89 3.41 -15.34 -23.61
CA SER A 89 3.35 -15.45 -25.08
C SER A 89 4.36 -16.46 -25.63
N ARG A 90 5.55 -16.55 -25.02
CA ARG A 90 6.58 -17.53 -25.41
C ARG A 90 6.21 -18.94 -25.00
N LEU A 91 5.57 -19.11 -23.84
CA LEU A 91 5.04 -20.40 -23.39
C LEU A 91 3.96 -20.89 -24.34
N ASP A 92 2.98 -20.04 -24.66
CA ASP A 92 1.88 -20.38 -25.58
C ASP A 92 2.42 -20.87 -26.94
N ARG A 93 3.39 -20.15 -27.53
CA ARG A 93 4.05 -20.57 -28.79
C ARG A 93 4.81 -21.89 -28.65
N ALA A 94 5.40 -22.16 -27.49
CA ALA A 94 6.12 -23.40 -27.25
C ALA A 94 5.16 -24.58 -27.11
N GLU A 95 4.04 -24.39 -26.42
CA GLU A 95 2.96 -25.36 -26.29
C GLU A 95 2.33 -25.66 -27.67
N GLU A 96 2.06 -24.64 -28.49
CA GLU A 96 1.58 -24.82 -29.86
C GLU A 96 2.54 -25.66 -30.71
N ARG A 97 3.85 -25.41 -30.63
CA ARG A 97 4.86 -26.23 -31.34
C ARG A 97 4.86 -27.68 -30.85
N MET A 98 4.76 -27.89 -29.53
CA MET A 98 4.71 -29.23 -28.95
C MET A 98 3.48 -29.98 -29.47
N LEU A 99 2.31 -29.34 -29.46
CA LEU A 99 1.06 -29.89 -30.00
C LEU A 99 1.20 -30.25 -31.48
N GLN A 100 1.79 -29.38 -32.30
CA GLN A 100 2.03 -29.68 -33.73
C GLN A 100 2.94 -30.89 -33.94
N LEU A 101 3.99 -31.05 -33.11
CA LEU A 101 4.90 -32.19 -33.18
C LEU A 101 4.26 -33.49 -32.71
N THR A 102 3.34 -33.44 -31.73
CA THR A 102 2.61 -34.62 -31.25
C THR A 102 1.48 -35.03 -32.18
N HIS A 103 0.82 -34.09 -32.85
CA HIS A 103 -0.22 -34.37 -33.85
C HIS A 103 0.33 -34.75 -35.23
N ARG A 104 1.61 -34.50 -35.51
CA ARG A 104 2.29 -35.05 -36.68
C ARG A 104 2.61 -36.52 -36.41
N GLU A 105 1.60 -37.37 -36.63
CA GLU A 105 1.79 -38.83 -36.70
C GLU A 105 2.92 -39.19 -37.69
N PRO A 106 3.70 -40.25 -37.42
CA PRO A 106 4.75 -40.68 -38.33
C PRO A 106 4.12 -41.00 -39.67
N ALA A 107 4.52 -40.26 -40.71
CA ALA A 107 4.17 -40.59 -42.08
C ALA A 107 4.49 -42.08 -42.30
N GLU A 108 3.46 -42.87 -42.61
CA GLU A 108 3.56 -44.30 -42.85
C GLU A 108 4.71 -44.52 -43.84
N THR A 109 5.83 -45.05 -43.34
CA THR A 109 6.91 -45.46 -44.22
C THR A 109 6.39 -46.66 -45.01
N PRO A 110 6.41 -46.64 -46.36
CA PRO A 110 6.02 -47.80 -47.12
C PRO A 110 7.00 -48.90 -46.74
N LYS A 111 6.46 -49.99 -46.16
CA LYS A 111 7.21 -51.18 -45.76
C LYS A 111 7.77 -51.84 -47.03
N MET A 112 8.88 -51.33 -47.56
CA MET A 112 9.67 -52.06 -48.54
C MET A 112 10.38 -53.20 -47.79
N GLY A 113 9.67 -54.33 -47.77
CA GLY A 113 10.11 -55.56 -47.16
C GLY A 113 11.43 -56.04 -47.74
N TRP A 114 12.26 -56.55 -46.84
CA TRP A 114 13.53 -57.24 -47.08
C TRP A 114 13.49 -58.28 -48.22
N TRP A 115 12.29 -58.79 -48.53
CA TRP A 115 11.98 -59.71 -49.62
C TRP A 115 12.00 -59.12 -51.04
N GLY A 116 11.93 -57.80 -51.20
CA GLY A 116 12.02 -57.13 -52.51
C GLY A 116 13.41 -57.20 -53.13
N ARG A 117 14.45 -57.47 -52.31
CA ARG A 117 15.85 -57.57 -52.75
C ARG A 117 16.31 -58.99 -53.06
N LEU A 118 15.52 -60.02 -52.73
CA LEU A 118 15.93 -61.43 -52.88
C LEU A 118 15.37 -62.13 -54.13
N ARG A 119 14.52 -61.45 -54.94
CA ARG A 119 13.94 -62.01 -56.17
C ARG A 119 14.51 -61.42 -57.47
N GLY A 120 15.62 -60.69 -57.38
CA GLY A 120 16.33 -60.12 -58.51
C GLY A 120 17.74 -60.69 -58.63
N LEU A 121 17.84 -62.00 -58.88
CA LEU A 121 19.00 -62.65 -59.48
C LEU A 121 18.52 -63.70 -60.48
#